data_AF-A0A2E8HE09-F1
#
_entry.id   AF-A0A2E8HE09-F1
#
_cell.length_a   1.000
_cell.length_b   1.000
_cell.length_c   1.000
_cell.angle_alpha   90.00
_cell.angle_beta   90.00
_cell.angle_gamma   90.00
#
_symmetry.space_group_name_H-M   'P 1'
#
loop_
_entity.id
_entity.type
_entity.pdbx_description
1 polymer ?
#
loop_
_entity_poly.entity_id
_entity_poly.type
_entity_poly.pdbx_seq_one_letter_code
_entity_poly.pdbx_strand_id
1 'polypeptide(L)'
;MEDKASTWEIALLRLGMPFRNYLLFFALPVSLVGLVAGIAVWYTVSDVITGLSAVLMILLFPILAFAGTLAYPVAQVSSEAIQIEQDMHMFMTRMGILSMGESAEKGMFDVLKEMGDYGALAKEIQAIETLVTKWHTNLPEAARIVGRQSPSAIWSDFLDRMAFSVEVGQPIGEFFSSENETFEQAYTTIYDARLEQLDTLRETFVSLTTTGLLLLVVSGLHLILFQTGAETSNPFEVIIRARWVLLTGTLFALLQIGAWYLFTLVIPDEDLFAKHGFNTEQAIDMRRAWIFAGILGTIMVVIVAVVFILYGTDILFEQWNYFGLLVIAAMMSPLLAPALLTLQEEARVRRRDDAFPEFIRAFGGTAQARAQEPSAMVKALSGIDFGALDDSISNLEKRLSMRIDSDYSWDWFAADNNSMLVSRFTRVFIEGSSSTGEAGLVGDMVSQSTTSLLGLRQRRQISANVMRSVSYGLLIAMIIALNITTSIIAGLGETIAQVAQGLVDGAGDVGTASGGVGVALPALSETGGIDQNIRVFQYMGSFLIVISIVILGLITARIRGGGTTLVLGQMIQMMWVAGIANFFSAWILDQSVGLFQSGA
;
A
#
# COMPACT_ATOMS: atom_id res chain seq x y z
N MET A 1 36.13 -12.46 -12.16
CA MET A 1 34.77 -12.00 -11.85
C MET A 1 34.74 -10.57 -12.32
N GLU A 2 34.14 -10.29 -13.48
CA GLU A 2 33.90 -8.91 -13.88
C GLU A 2 32.70 -8.41 -13.05
N ASP A 3 32.85 -7.24 -12.43
CA ASP A 3 31.94 -6.76 -11.40
C ASP A 3 30.51 -6.53 -11.94
N LYS A 4 29.51 -6.96 -11.16
CA LYS A 4 28.10 -6.63 -11.41
C LYS A 4 27.95 -5.11 -11.44
N ALA A 5 27.17 -4.59 -12.40
CA ALA A 5 26.89 -3.16 -12.45
C ALA A 5 26.24 -2.69 -11.14
N SER A 6 26.67 -1.53 -10.66
CA SER A 6 26.07 -0.91 -9.49
C SER A 6 24.60 -0.57 -9.75
N THR A 7 23.78 -0.47 -8.71
CA THR A 7 22.35 -0.14 -8.83
C THR A 7 22.13 1.15 -9.62
N TRP A 8 23.04 2.12 -9.50
CA TRP A 8 22.99 3.37 -10.25
C TRP A 8 23.29 3.17 -11.75
N GLU A 9 24.29 2.36 -12.10
CA GLU A 9 24.59 2.03 -13.49
C GLU A 9 23.44 1.27 -14.14
N ILE A 10 22.83 0.31 -13.43
CA ILE A 10 21.64 -0.41 -13.89
C ILE A 10 20.49 0.57 -14.13
N ALA A 11 20.28 1.53 -13.22
CA ALA A 11 19.24 2.55 -13.38
C ALA A 11 19.46 3.42 -14.62
N LEU A 12 20.71 3.81 -14.90
CA LEU A 12 21.07 4.54 -16.11
C LEU A 12 20.85 3.72 -17.39
N LEU A 13 21.16 2.43 -17.36
CA LEU A 13 20.93 1.53 -18.50
C LEU A 13 19.43 1.31 -18.77
N ARG A 14 18.63 1.13 -17.72
CA ARG A 14 17.18 0.85 -17.82
C ARG A 14 16.30 2.07 -18.04
N LEU A 15 16.85 3.28 -17.92
CA LEU A 15 16.17 4.55 -18.23
C LEU A 15 15.68 4.62 -19.70
N GLY A 16 16.28 3.84 -20.61
CA GLY A 16 15.90 3.79 -22.03
C GLY A 16 16.16 5.09 -22.81
N MET A 17 16.82 6.07 -22.18
CA MET A 17 17.15 7.36 -22.76
C MET A 17 18.48 7.89 -22.20
N PRO A 18 19.20 8.75 -22.94
CA PRO A 18 20.40 9.39 -22.42
C PRO A 18 20.10 10.19 -21.14
N PHE A 19 20.94 10.05 -20.12
CA PHE A 19 20.75 10.72 -18.81
C PHE A 19 20.58 12.25 -18.93
N ARG A 20 21.27 12.87 -19.89
CA ARG A 20 21.12 14.29 -20.20
C ARG A 20 19.68 14.66 -20.59
N ASN A 21 19.01 13.81 -21.37
CA ASN A 21 17.62 14.04 -21.80
C ASN A 21 16.67 13.87 -20.61
N TYR A 22 16.93 12.90 -19.73
CA TYR A 22 16.16 12.73 -18.49
C TYR A 22 16.24 14.00 -17.61
N LEU A 23 17.44 14.55 -17.42
CA LEU A 23 17.63 15.78 -16.66
C LEU A 23 16.89 16.98 -17.28
N LEU A 24 16.89 17.11 -18.61
CA LEU A 24 16.27 18.24 -19.29
C LEU A 24 14.75 18.14 -19.37
N PHE A 25 14.19 16.97 -19.64
CA PHE A 25 12.75 16.79 -19.87
C PHE A 25 11.96 16.39 -18.62
N PHE A 26 12.60 15.83 -17.60
CA PHE A 26 11.93 15.43 -16.36
C PHE A 26 12.44 16.22 -15.15
N ALA A 27 13.75 16.19 -14.87
CA ALA A 27 14.27 16.81 -13.65
C ALA A 27 14.09 18.33 -13.65
N LEU A 28 14.44 19.01 -14.74
CA LEU A 28 14.36 20.47 -14.83
C LEU A 28 12.92 21.01 -14.71
N PRO A 29 11.89 20.49 -15.42
CA PRO A 29 10.51 20.92 -15.21
C PRO A 29 10.02 20.68 -13.78
N VAL A 30 10.33 19.53 -13.17
CA VAL A 30 9.93 19.22 -11.79
C VAL A 30 10.61 20.16 -10.79
N SER A 31 11.89 20.47 -10.98
CA SER A 31 12.60 21.47 -10.18
C SER A 31 12.03 22.88 -10.37
N LEU A 32 11.64 23.27 -11.59
CA LEU A 32 10.98 24.57 -11.82
C LEU A 32 9.62 24.64 -11.11
N VAL A 33 8.83 23.58 -11.15
CA VAL A 33 7.59 23.47 -10.37
C VAL A 33 7.89 23.56 -8.87
N GLY A 34 8.94 22.88 -8.39
CA GLY A 34 9.43 22.99 -7.02
C GLY A 34 9.83 24.43 -6.66
N LEU A 35 10.48 25.16 -7.55
CA LEU A 35 10.84 26.57 -7.35
C LEU A 35 9.59 27.46 -7.25
N VAL A 36 8.60 27.26 -8.13
CA VAL A 36 7.32 27.98 -8.05
C VAL A 36 6.60 27.68 -6.73
N ALA A 37 6.59 26.41 -6.30
CA ALA A 37 6.05 26.02 -5.01
C ALA A 37 6.81 26.70 -3.86
N GLY A 38 8.15 26.69 -3.88
CA GLY A 38 8.98 27.35 -2.87
C GLY A 38 8.73 28.86 -2.77
N ILE A 39 8.56 29.54 -3.90
CA ILE A 39 8.16 30.96 -3.95
C ILE A 39 6.75 31.15 -3.37
N ALA A 40 5.80 30.29 -3.73
CA ALA A 40 4.43 30.37 -3.23
C ALA A 40 4.37 30.17 -1.71
N VAL A 41 5.13 29.22 -1.16
CA VAL A 41 5.22 29.03 0.30
C VAL A 41 5.98 30.18 0.95
N TRP A 42 7.06 30.69 0.35
CA TRP A 42 7.74 31.86 0.89
C TRP A 42 6.83 33.09 0.95
N TYR A 43 5.98 33.29 -0.06
CA TYR A 43 5.02 34.40 -0.09
C TYR A 43 4.06 34.38 1.10
N THR A 44 3.72 33.22 1.67
CA THR A 44 2.85 33.15 2.86
C THR A 44 3.59 33.43 4.18
N VAL A 45 4.93 33.39 4.17
CA VAL A 45 5.79 33.54 5.36
C VAL A 45 6.79 34.70 5.22
N SER A 46 6.66 35.54 4.18
CA SER A 46 7.64 36.58 3.83
C SER A 46 7.86 37.61 4.93
N ASP A 47 6.88 37.80 5.80
CA ASP A 47 6.92 38.79 6.89
C ASP A 47 7.83 38.34 8.05
N VAL A 48 8.11 37.04 8.18
CA VAL A 48 8.90 36.46 9.28
C VAL A 48 10.21 35.89 8.77
N ILE A 49 10.17 35.22 7.62
CA ILE A 49 11.34 34.61 7.00
C ILE A 49 11.85 35.59 5.94
N THR A 50 12.85 36.39 6.33
CA THR A 50 13.50 37.38 5.48
C THR A 50 15.01 37.12 5.35
N GLY A 51 15.63 37.72 4.34
CA GLY A 51 17.08 37.59 4.13
C GLY A 51 17.50 36.18 3.73
N LEU A 52 18.55 35.64 4.37
CA LEU A 52 19.15 34.36 3.98
C LEU A 52 18.21 33.16 4.17
N SER A 53 17.39 33.16 5.22
CA SER A 53 16.45 32.07 5.51
C SER A 53 15.35 31.95 4.44
N ALA A 54 14.92 33.08 3.87
CA ALA A 54 13.97 33.12 2.75
C ALA A 54 14.53 32.41 1.51
N VAL A 55 15.77 32.73 1.16
CA VAL A 55 16.45 32.14 0.00
C VAL A 55 16.64 30.64 0.20
N LEU A 56 17.08 30.22 1.39
CA LEU A 56 17.24 28.80 1.70
C LEU A 56 15.90 28.04 1.63
N MET A 57 14.83 28.63 2.14
CA MET A 57 13.49 28.03 2.09
C MET A 57 12.98 27.92 0.64
N ILE A 58 13.11 28.96 -0.18
CA ILE A 58 12.70 28.92 -1.60
C ILE A 58 13.50 27.84 -2.34
N LEU A 59 14.81 27.73 -2.08
CA LEU A 59 15.68 26.75 -2.73
C LEU A 59 15.47 25.31 -2.21
N LEU A 60 14.94 25.11 -1.01
CA LEU A 60 14.68 23.80 -0.46
C LEU A 60 13.74 22.98 -1.37
N PHE A 61 12.67 23.58 -1.86
CA PHE A 61 11.69 22.90 -2.72
C PHE A 61 12.25 22.40 -4.06
N PRO A 62 12.93 23.22 -4.89
CA PRO A 62 13.54 22.75 -6.12
C PRO A 62 14.66 21.75 -5.87
N ILE A 63 15.42 21.87 -4.76
CA ILE A 63 16.45 20.90 -4.37
C ILE A 63 15.80 19.56 -4.03
N LEU A 64 14.74 19.53 -3.22
CA LEU A 64 14.03 18.30 -2.87
C LEU A 64 13.37 17.67 -4.10
N ALA A 65 12.75 18.49 -4.96
CA ALA A 65 12.15 18.04 -6.20
C ALA A 65 13.21 17.43 -7.15
N PHE A 66 14.37 18.09 -7.28
CA PHE A 66 15.50 17.56 -8.04
C PHE A 66 16.04 16.25 -7.45
N ALA A 67 16.25 16.20 -6.14
CA ALA A 67 16.71 15.02 -5.44
C ALA A 67 15.74 13.84 -5.62
N GLY A 68 14.43 14.10 -5.56
CA GLY A 68 13.39 13.12 -5.85
C GLY A 68 13.49 12.57 -7.27
N THR A 69 13.74 13.42 -8.27
CA THR A 69 13.93 12.96 -9.66
C THR A 69 15.21 12.17 -9.85
N LEU A 70 16.28 12.47 -9.11
CA LEU A 70 17.49 11.64 -9.13
C LEU A 70 17.30 10.29 -8.44
N ALA A 71 16.50 10.24 -7.38
CA ALA A 71 16.17 9.00 -6.68
C ALA A 71 15.22 8.11 -7.47
N TYR A 72 14.36 8.69 -8.34
CA TYR A 72 13.31 7.98 -9.05
C TYR A 72 13.80 6.78 -9.91
N PRO A 73 14.86 6.88 -10.73
CA PRO A 73 15.37 5.73 -11.49
C PRO A 73 15.86 4.59 -10.59
N VAL A 74 16.52 4.90 -9.48
CA VAL A 74 17.01 3.91 -8.51
C VAL A 74 15.83 3.19 -7.85
N ALA A 75 14.82 3.96 -7.47
CA ALA A 75 13.56 3.47 -6.95
C ALA A 75 12.85 2.52 -7.92
N GLN A 76 12.82 2.86 -9.21
CA GLN A 76 12.23 2.01 -10.24
C GLN A 76 12.99 0.68 -10.37
N VAL A 77 14.33 0.71 -10.44
CA VAL A 77 15.17 -0.49 -10.48
C VAL A 77 14.95 -1.36 -9.24
N SER A 78 14.88 -0.76 -8.05
CA SER A 78 14.58 -1.49 -6.81
C SER A 78 13.21 -2.15 -6.88
N SER A 79 12.18 -1.48 -7.41
CA SER A 79 10.86 -2.06 -7.62
C SER A 79 10.88 -3.21 -8.63
N GLU A 80 11.65 -3.12 -9.71
CA GLU A 80 11.80 -4.21 -10.69
C GLU A 80 12.52 -5.42 -10.09
N ALA A 81 13.58 -5.20 -9.30
CA ALA A 81 14.28 -6.26 -8.58
C ALA A 81 13.32 -7.05 -7.70
N ILE A 82 12.48 -6.33 -6.97
CA ILE A 82 11.47 -6.92 -6.09
C ILE A 82 10.47 -7.78 -6.88
N GLN A 83 9.96 -7.29 -8.02
CA GLN A 83 9.01 -8.05 -8.86
C GLN A 83 9.64 -9.33 -9.42
N ILE A 84 10.90 -9.24 -9.88
CA ILE A 84 11.67 -10.41 -10.35
C ILE A 84 11.77 -11.45 -9.23
N GLU A 85 12.13 -11.01 -8.02
CA GLU A 85 12.35 -11.90 -6.87
C GLU A 85 11.06 -12.56 -6.37
N GLN A 86 9.90 -11.91 -6.56
CA GLN A 86 8.60 -12.51 -6.26
C GLN A 86 8.25 -13.66 -7.19
N ASP A 87 8.38 -13.45 -8.49
CA ASP A 87 8.02 -14.47 -9.49
C ASP A 87 9.03 -15.64 -9.50
N MET A 88 10.21 -15.44 -8.92
CA MET A 88 11.30 -16.41 -8.88
C MET A 88 10.95 -17.71 -8.15
N HIS A 89 10.19 -17.68 -7.05
CA HIS A 89 9.82 -18.93 -6.35
C HIS A 89 9.04 -19.87 -7.27
N MET A 90 8.01 -19.33 -7.93
CA MET A 90 7.19 -20.10 -8.85
C MET A 90 7.96 -20.49 -10.11
N PHE A 91 8.82 -19.60 -10.61
CA PHE A 91 9.73 -19.89 -11.72
C PHE A 91 10.61 -21.10 -11.40
N MET A 92 11.26 -21.11 -10.23
CA MET A 92 12.13 -22.20 -9.80
C MET A 92 11.37 -23.52 -9.64
N THR A 93 10.16 -23.48 -9.09
CA THR A 93 9.31 -24.68 -8.99
C THR A 93 8.92 -25.23 -10.35
N ARG A 94 8.49 -24.39 -11.30
CA ARG A 94 8.17 -24.84 -12.68
C ARG A 94 9.41 -25.39 -13.38
N MET A 95 10.57 -24.75 -13.23
CA MET A 95 11.83 -25.24 -13.80
C MET A 95 12.22 -26.60 -13.23
N GLY A 96 12.17 -26.78 -11.91
CA GLY A 96 12.44 -28.06 -11.26
C GLY A 96 11.47 -29.16 -11.69
N ILE A 97 10.20 -28.81 -11.95
CA ILE A 97 9.19 -29.74 -12.47
C ILE A 97 9.49 -30.16 -13.92
N LEU A 98 9.72 -29.18 -14.81
CA LEU A 98 10.01 -29.43 -16.22
C LEU A 98 11.31 -30.23 -16.41
N SER A 99 12.27 -30.03 -15.51
CA SER A 99 13.59 -30.64 -15.58
C SER A 99 13.61 -32.16 -15.31
N MET A 100 12.50 -32.76 -14.88
CA MET A 100 12.38 -34.22 -14.75
C MET A 100 11.75 -34.88 -15.99
N GLY A 101 11.22 -34.09 -16.93
CA GLY A 101 10.55 -34.62 -18.12
C GLY A 101 11.42 -34.61 -19.37
N GLU A 102 10.81 -34.97 -20.51
CA GLU A 102 11.48 -34.94 -21.83
C GLU A 102 11.95 -33.53 -22.20
N SER A 103 11.39 -32.48 -21.60
CA SER A 103 11.84 -31.10 -21.81
C SER A 103 13.29 -30.88 -21.37
N ALA A 104 13.79 -31.64 -20.37
CA ALA A 104 15.19 -31.60 -19.95
C ALA A 104 16.15 -32.07 -21.05
N GLU A 105 15.66 -32.86 -22.01
CA GLU A 105 16.44 -33.34 -23.16
C GLU A 105 16.55 -32.28 -24.26
N LYS A 106 15.65 -31.27 -24.29
CA LYS A 106 15.60 -30.22 -25.33
C LYS A 106 16.70 -29.15 -25.20
N GLY A 107 17.53 -29.20 -24.16
CA GLY A 107 18.59 -28.22 -23.95
C GLY A 107 18.14 -27.00 -23.14
N MET A 108 19.08 -26.39 -22.40
CA MET A 108 18.83 -25.36 -21.38
C MET A 108 18.07 -24.15 -21.93
N PHE A 109 18.37 -23.78 -23.18
CA PHE A 109 17.78 -22.63 -23.85
C PHE A 109 16.29 -22.81 -24.16
N ASP A 110 15.89 -24.01 -24.58
CA ASP A 110 14.51 -24.28 -24.97
C ASP A 110 13.59 -24.29 -23.74
N VAL A 111 14.05 -24.86 -22.61
CA VAL A 111 13.32 -24.79 -21.33
C VAL A 111 13.16 -23.34 -20.85
N LEU A 112 14.23 -22.53 -20.91
CA LEU A 112 14.14 -21.10 -20.57
C LEU A 112 13.14 -20.35 -21.47
N LYS A 113 13.10 -20.68 -22.77
CA LYS A 113 12.18 -20.03 -23.70
C LYS A 113 10.71 -20.33 -23.40
N GLU A 114 10.40 -21.54 -22.96
CA GLU A 114 9.05 -21.93 -22.52
C GLU A 114 8.58 -21.14 -21.28
N MET A 115 9.51 -20.49 -20.58
CA MET A 115 9.24 -19.63 -19.42
C MET A 115 9.09 -18.14 -19.77
N GLY A 116 9.12 -17.76 -21.05
CA GLY A 116 9.09 -16.37 -21.52
C GLY A 116 7.80 -15.60 -21.21
N ASP A 117 6.79 -16.22 -20.59
CA ASP A 117 5.52 -15.63 -20.19
C ASP A 117 5.42 -15.30 -18.69
N TYR A 118 6.47 -15.55 -17.92
CA TYR A 118 6.50 -15.37 -16.45
C TYR A 118 6.73 -13.91 -16.02
N GLY A 119 5.65 -13.14 -15.87
CA GLY A 119 5.63 -11.90 -15.08
C GLY A 119 6.77 -10.92 -15.39
N ALA A 120 7.52 -10.50 -14.36
CA ALA A 120 8.68 -9.61 -14.56
C ALA A 120 9.90 -10.32 -15.18
N LEU A 121 10.06 -11.62 -14.90
CA LEU A 121 11.14 -12.46 -15.42
C LEU A 121 11.08 -12.65 -16.94
N ALA A 122 9.89 -12.62 -17.53
CA ALA A 122 9.65 -12.71 -18.97
C ALA A 122 10.55 -11.75 -19.77
N LYS A 123 10.73 -10.51 -19.29
CA LYS A 123 11.57 -9.51 -19.95
C LYS A 123 13.04 -9.88 -19.93
N GLU A 124 13.53 -10.40 -18.81
CA GLU A 124 14.92 -10.85 -18.66
C GLU A 124 15.17 -12.07 -19.56
N ILE A 125 14.25 -13.03 -19.57
CA ILE A 125 14.31 -14.23 -20.42
C ILE A 125 14.27 -13.84 -21.89
N GLN A 126 13.40 -12.90 -22.28
CA GLN A 126 13.33 -12.40 -23.65
C GLN A 126 14.62 -11.67 -24.08
N ALA A 127 15.30 -11.00 -23.16
CA ALA A 127 16.61 -10.41 -23.42
C ALA A 127 17.66 -11.49 -23.71
N ILE A 128 17.68 -12.57 -22.92
CA ILE A 128 18.54 -13.74 -23.17
C ILE A 128 18.18 -14.38 -24.51
N GLU A 129 16.89 -14.62 -24.78
CA GLU A 129 16.40 -15.19 -26.05
C GLU A 129 16.84 -14.33 -27.23
N THR A 130 16.74 -13.01 -27.12
CA THR A 130 17.14 -12.08 -28.16
C THR A 130 18.64 -12.16 -28.44
N LEU A 131 19.48 -12.21 -27.41
CA LEU A 131 20.93 -12.33 -27.57
C LEU A 131 21.33 -13.66 -28.23
N VAL A 132 20.71 -14.76 -27.83
CA VAL A 132 21.00 -16.08 -28.38
C VAL A 132 20.48 -16.23 -29.82
N THR A 133 19.23 -15.85 -30.08
CA THR A 133 18.57 -16.09 -31.38
C THR A 133 18.89 -15.05 -32.43
N LYS A 134 18.89 -13.76 -32.08
CA LYS A 134 19.08 -12.66 -33.05
C LYS A 134 20.53 -12.23 -33.16
N TRP A 135 21.27 -12.25 -32.05
CA TRP A 135 22.67 -11.84 -32.01
C TRP A 135 23.67 -12.99 -32.02
N HIS A 136 23.17 -14.24 -32.03
CA HIS A 136 23.99 -15.46 -32.08
C HIS A 136 25.06 -15.53 -30.98
N THR A 137 24.78 -14.93 -29.82
CA THR A 137 25.62 -15.05 -28.63
C THR A 137 25.43 -16.43 -28.00
N ASN A 138 26.48 -17.01 -27.44
CA ASN A 138 26.36 -18.28 -26.71
C ASN A 138 25.50 -18.08 -25.44
N LEU A 139 24.79 -19.13 -24.99
CA LEU A 139 23.90 -19.04 -23.83
C LEU A 139 24.62 -18.59 -22.54
N PRO A 140 25.81 -19.14 -22.17
CA PRO A 140 26.52 -18.69 -20.97
C PRO A 140 26.87 -17.20 -20.96
N GLU A 141 27.33 -16.66 -22.09
CA GLU A 141 27.70 -15.25 -22.25
C GLU A 141 26.46 -14.36 -22.30
N ALA A 142 25.38 -14.78 -22.97
CA ALA A 142 24.10 -14.10 -22.94
C ALA A 142 23.53 -14.01 -21.50
N ALA A 143 23.60 -15.11 -20.74
CA ALA A 143 23.17 -15.17 -19.35
C ALA A 143 24.00 -14.23 -18.46
N ARG A 144 25.33 -14.19 -18.63
CA ARG A 144 26.20 -13.25 -17.89
C ARG A 144 25.93 -11.78 -18.26
N ILE A 145 25.70 -11.47 -19.53
CA ILE A 145 25.38 -10.10 -19.98
C ILE A 145 24.09 -9.62 -19.32
N VAL A 146 23.03 -10.44 -19.34
CA VAL A 146 21.74 -10.11 -18.74
C VAL A 146 21.84 -10.08 -17.21
N GLY A 147 22.52 -11.06 -16.61
CA GLY A 147 22.73 -11.15 -15.15
C GLY A 147 23.39 -9.89 -14.58
N ARG A 148 24.44 -9.37 -15.24
CA ARG A 148 25.12 -8.13 -14.82
C ARG A 148 24.25 -6.89 -14.89
N GLN A 149 23.23 -6.89 -15.74
CA GLN A 149 22.29 -5.77 -15.92
C GLN A 149 20.96 -6.00 -15.19
N SER A 150 20.84 -7.11 -14.45
CA SER A 150 19.66 -7.47 -13.68
C SER A 150 19.59 -6.69 -12.36
N PRO A 151 18.46 -6.02 -12.07
CA PRO A 151 18.18 -5.39 -10.79
C PRO A 151 18.23 -6.37 -9.62
N SER A 152 17.78 -7.61 -9.83
CA SER A 152 17.78 -8.63 -8.79
C SER A 152 19.17 -9.27 -8.64
N ALA A 153 19.67 -9.29 -7.40
CA ALA A 153 20.89 -10.02 -7.06
C ALA A 153 20.69 -11.53 -7.21
N ILE A 154 19.55 -12.04 -6.75
CA ILE A 154 19.27 -13.47 -6.76
C ILE A 154 19.16 -13.99 -8.20
N TRP A 155 18.51 -13.24 -9.09
CA TRP A 155 18.44 -13.59 -10.51
C TRP A 155 19.81 -13.56 -11.19
N SER A 156 20.64 -12.55 -10.88
CA SER A 156 22.02 -12.47 -11.39
C SER A 156 22.83 -13.71 -10.98
N ASP A 157 22.77 -14.08 -9.71
CA ASP A 157 23.52 -15.22 -9.18
C ASP A 157 23.03 -16.55 -9.77
N PHE A 158 21.72 -16.69 -10.00
CA PHE A 158 21.14 -17.83 -10.69
C PHE A 158 21.65 -17.93 -12.14
N LEU A 159 21.63 -16.83 -12.89
CA LEU A 159 22.12 -16.81 -14.28
C LEU A 159 23.62 -17.12 -14.37
N ASP A 160 24.41 -16.65 -13.41
CA ASP A 160 25.85 -16.96 -13.34
C ASP A 160 26.11 -18.45 -13.05
N ARG A 161 25.37 -19.04 -12.10
CA ARG A 161 25.44 -20.49 -11.82
C ARG A 161 25.02 -21.31 -13.03
N MET A 162 23.92 -20.93 -13.68
CA MET A 162 23.43 -21.58 -14.89
C MET A 162 24.45 -21.49 -16.04
N ALA A 163 25.03 -20.32 -16.27
CA ALA A 163 26.08 -20.13 -17.28
C ALA A 163 27.27 -21.08 -17.05
N PHE A 164 27.71 -21.19 -15.78
CA PHE A 164 28.76 -22.11 -15.40
C PHE A 164 28.37 -23.58 -15.62
N SER A 165 27.16 -23.99 -15.22
CA SER A 165 26.67 -25.35 -15.42
C SER A 165 26.59 -25.73 -16.89
N VAL A 166 26.19 -24.81 -17.77
CA VAL A 166 26.19 -25.00 -19.23
C VAL A 166 27.61 -25.12 -19.79
N GLU A 167 28.57 -24.32 -19.32
CA GLU A 167 29.98 -24.39 -19.74
C GLU A 167 30.67 -25.71 -19.35
N VAL A 168 30.34 -26.22 -18.16
CA VAL A 168 30.90 -27.49 -17.64
C VAL A 168 30.16 -28.72 -18.19
N GLY A 169 29.02 -28.52 -18.84
CA GLY A 169 28.21 -29.59 -19.42
C GLY A 169 27.43 -30.40 -18.38
N GLN A 170 27.06 -29.78 -17.25
CA GLN A 170 26.19 -30.42 -16.25
C GLN A 170 24.83 -30.77 -16.87
N PRO A 171 24.25 -31.95 -16.58
CA PRO A 171 22.88 -32.26 -16.97
C PRO A 171 21.89 -31.22 -16.46
N ILE A 172 21.06 -30.70 -17.36
CA ILE A 172 20.09 -29.63 -17.10
C ILE A 172 19.09 -30.03 -16.00
N GLY A 173 18.64 -31.29 -16.05
CA GLY A 173 17.78 -31.91 -15.05
C GLY A 173 18.32 -31.78 -13.63
N GLU A 174 19.59 -32.16 -13.47
CA GLU A 174 20.29 -32.13 -12.18
C GLU A 174 20.50 -30.69 -11.68
N PHE A 175 20.88 -29.78 -12.59
CA PHE A 175 21.04 -28.37 -12.24
C PHE A 175 19.74 -27.77 -11.69
N PHE A 176 18.64 -27.83 -12.45
CA PHE A 176 17.39 -27.19 -12.03
C PHE A 176 16.76 -27.83 -10.80
N SER A 177 16.86 -29.15 -10.65
CA SER A 177 16.38 -29.83 -9.45
C SER A 177 17.14 -29.36 -8.20
N SER A 178 18.49 -29.37 -8.25
CA SER A 178 19.33 -28.91 -7.13
C SER A 178 19.17 -27.41 -6.82
N GLU A 179 19.00 -26.60 -7.86
CA GLU A 179 18.81 -25.16 -7.74
C GLU A 179 17.43 -24.83 -7.16
N ASN A 180 16.37 -25.58 -7.52
CA ASN A 180 15.04 -25.42 -6.93
C ASN A 180 15.05 -25.76 -5.43
N GLU A 181 15.67 -26.86 -5.02
CA GLU A 181 15.75 -27.24 -3.60
C GLU A 181 16.53 -26.20 -2.77
N THR A 182 17.67 -25.73 -3.30
CA THR A 182 18.47 -24.68 -2.66
C THR A 182 17.68 -23.37 -2.57
N PHE A 183 16.98 -23.02 -3.64
CA PHE A 183 16.17 -21.81 -3.70
C PHE A 183 15.00 -21.85 -2.72
N GLU A 184 14.28 -22.97 -2.65
CA GLU A 184 13.12 -23.13 -1.75
C GLU A 184 13.53 -22.93 -0.30
N GLN A 185 14.67 -23.50 0.12
CA GLN A 185 15.23 -23.30 1.46
C GLN A 185 15.62 -21.82 1.70
N ALA A 186 16.32 -21.21 0.75
CA ALA A 186 16.74 -19.80 0.87
C ALA A 186 15.55 -18.82 0.85
N TYR A 187 14.51 -19.12 0.09
CA TYR A 187 13.32 -18.27 -0.08
C TYR A 187 12.60 -18.05 1.25
N THR A 188 12.43 -19.09 2.05
CA THR A 188 11.83 -18.97 3.39
C THR A 188 12.60 -18.01 4.29
N THR A 189 13.93 -18.08 4.27
CA THR A 189 14.81 -17.21 5.05
C THR A 189 14.73 -15.75 4.58
N ILE A 190 14.77 -15.53 3.27
CA ILE A 190 14.64 -14.18 2.68
C ILE A 190 13.28 -13.58 2.99
N TYR A 191 12.22 -14.38 2.92
CA TYR A 191 10.87 -13.94 3.22
C TYR A 191 10.72 -13.56 4.70
N ASP A 192 11.23 -14.39 5.62
CA ASP A 192 11.21 -14.10 7.06
C ASP A 192 12.00 -12.82 7.38
N ALA A 193 13.17 -12.61 6.78
CA ALA A 193 13.94 -11.37 6.96
C ALA A 193 13.15 -10.13 6.49
N ARG A 194 12.36 -10.22 5.41
CA ARG A 194 11.48 -9.12 4.97
C ARG A 194 10.32 -8.88 5.93
N LEU A 195 9.76 -9.92 6.54
CA LEU A 195 8.74 -9.77 7.56
C LEU A 195 9.29 -9.08 8.82
N GLU A 196 10.52 -9.36 9.22
CA GLU A 196 11.20 -8.67 10.32
C GLU A 196 11.48 -7.19 9.99
N GLN A 197 11.91 -6.89 8.76
CA GLN A 197 12.06 -5.51 8.28
C GLN A 197 10.74 -4.75 8.32
N LEU A 198 9.63 -5.40 7.96
CA LEU A 198 8.29 -4.83 8.03
C LEU A 198 7.91 -4.47 9.46
N ASP A 199 8.20 -5.33 10.44
CA ASP A 199 7.94 -5.03 11.85
C ASP A 199 8.76 -3.82 12.32
N THR A 200 10.03 -3.72 11.92
CA THR A 200 10.89 -2.55 12.19
C THR A 200 10.34 -1.26 11.55
N LEU A 201 9.86 -1.34 10.30
CA LEU A 201 9.23 -0.22 9.61
C LEU A 201 7.94 0.23 10.31
N ARG A 202 7.13 -0.71 10.80
CA ARG A 202 5.93 -0.40 11.59
C ARG A 202 6.28 0.39 12.86
N GLU A 203 7.29 -0.02 13.60
CA GLU A 203 7.73 0.71 14.81
C GLU A 203 8.22 2.12 14.46
N THR A 204 9.01 2.24 13.38
CA THR A 204 9.48 3.53 12.87
C THR A 204 8.31 4.43 12.46
N PHE A 205 7.29 3.89 11.81
CA PHE A 205 6.08 4.62 11.41
C PHE A 205 5.29 5.14 12.62
N VAL A 206 5.13 4.32 13.66
CA VAL A 206 4.46 4.73 14.91
C VAL A 206 5.23 5.87 15.57
N SER A 207 6.56 5.76 15.66
CA SER A 207 7.42 6.81 16.20
C SER A 207 7.29 8.11 15.39
N LEU A 208 7.44 8.03 14.06
CA LEU A 208 7.34 9.17 13.15
C LEU A 208 5.98 9.88 13.26
N THR A 209 4.90 9.12 13.33
CA THR A 209 3.54 9.66 13.47
C THR A 209 3.36 10.35 14.82
N THR A 210 3.87 9.76 15.90
CA THR A 210 3.79 10.32 17.25
C THR A 210 4.59 11.63 17.34
N THR A 211 5.80 11.68 16.79
CA THR A 211 6.61 12.90 16.73
C THR A 211 5.94 13.97 15.87
N GLY A 212 5.40 13.57 14.71
CA GLY A 212 4.66 14.48 13.84
C GLY A 212 3.42 15.07 14.53
N LEU A 213 2.69 14.27 15.31
CA LEU A 213 1.57 14.72 16.13
C LEU A 213 2.00 15.75 17.17
N LEU A 214 3.10 15.50 17.89
CA LEU A 214 3.64 16.46 18.86
C LEU A 214 3.92 17.81 18.20
N LEU A 215 4.55 17.81 17.02
CA LEU A 215 4.80 19.04 16.27
C LEU A 215 3.49 19.75 15.88
N LEU A 216 2.46 19.01 15.47
CA LEU A 216 1.14 19.59 15.16
C LEU A 216 0.50 20.23 16.38
N VAL A 217 0.58 19.58 17.54
CA VAL A 217 0.06 20.12 18.82
C VAL A 217 0.78 21.41 19.19
N VAL A 218 2.11 21.43 19.13
CA VAL A 218 2.92 22.63 19.41
C VAL A 218 2.60 23.77 18.43
N SER A 219 2.47 23.45 17.14
CA SER A 219 2.11 24.44 16.12
C SER A 219 0.68 24.97 16.33
N GLY A 220 -0.27 24.11 16.71
CA GLY A 220 -1.65 24.49 17.06
C GLY A 220 -1.71 25.44 18.25
N LEU A 221 -0.99 25.12 19.32
CA LEU A 221 -0.80 26.01 20.46
C LEU A 221 -0.21 27.35 20.03
N HIS A 222 0.78 27.33 19.13
CA HIS A 222 1.38 28.55 18.60
C HIS A 222 0.38 29.42 17.83
N LEU A 223 -0.42 28.83 16.93
CA LEU A 223 -1.45 29.53 16.18
C LEU A 223 -2.43 30.24 17.10
N ILE A 224 -2.92 29.56 18.12
CA ILE A 224 -4.02 30.11 18.91
C ILE A 224 -3.53 31.09 19.98
N LEU A 225 -2.36 30.84 20.59
CA LEU A 225 -1.85 31.70 21.69
C LEU A 225 -1.02 32.90 21.21
N PHE A 226 -0.38 32.81 20.04
CA PHE A 226 0.59 33.81 19.59
C PHE A 226 0.25 34.48 18.25
N GLN A 227 -0.62 33.89 17.42
CA GLN A 227 -1.05 34.49 16.15
C GLN A 227 -2.45 35.10 16.29
N THR A 228 -2.57 36.04 17.22
CA THR A 228 -3.82 36.76 17.47
C THR A 228 -3.97 37.97 16.55
N GLY A 229 -5.23 38.30 16.21
CA GLY A 229 -5.60 39.38 15.31
C GLY A 229 -7.11 39.55 15.24
N ALA A 230 -7.61 40.64 14.67
CA ALA A 230 -9.06 40.88 14.52
C ALA A 230 -9.75 39.77 13.69
N GLU A 231 -11.02 39.46 13.98
CA GLU A 231 -11.80 38.59 13.10
C GLU A 231 -11.82 39.16 11.68
N THR A 232 -11.54 38.32 10.69
CA THR A 232 -11.47 38.72 9.29
C THR A 232 -12.27 37.78 8.42
N SER A 233 -13.02 38.35 7.48
CA SER A 233 -13.71 37.60 6.44
C SER A 233 -12.79 37.26 5.27
N ASN A 234 -11.58 37.82 5.24
CA ASN A 234 -10.61 37.58 4.17
C ASN A 234 -9.88 36.25 4.39
N PRO A 235 -10.10 35.22 3.54
CA PRO A 235 -9.50 33.90 3.73
C PRO A 235 -7.98 33.92 3.63
N PHE A 236 -7.39 34.87 2.91
CA PHE A 236 -5.93 34.99 2.79
C PHE A 236 -5.27 35.37 4.11
N GLU A 237 -5.88 36.24 4.90
CA GLU A 237 -5.37 36.62 6.22
C GLU A 237 -5.42 35.45 7.20
N VAL A 238 -6.47 34.64 7.14
CA VAL A 238 -6.61 33.42 7.94
C VAL A 238 -5.50 32.41 7.61
N ILE A 239 -5.23 32.21 6.31
CA ILE A 239 -4.15 31.33 5.84
C ILE A 239 -2.79 31.83 6.33
N ILE A 240 -2.55 33.14 6.27
CA ILE A 240 -1.29 33.74 6.73
C ILE A 240 -1.12 33.55 8.25
N ARG A 241 -2.17 33.72 9.06
CA ARG A 241 -2.13 33.44 10.50
C ARG A 241 -1.84 31.96 10.78
N ALA A 242 -2.51 31.06 10.06
CA ALA A 242 -2.37 29.62 10.20
C ALA A 242 -1.12 29.01 9.54
N ARG A 243 -0.23 29.82 8.95
CA ARG A 243 0.89 29.35 8.10
C ARG A 243 1.80 28.31 8.77
N TRP A 244 2.11 28.46 10.06
CA TRP A 244 2.97 27.50 10.77
C TRP A 244 2.30 26.16 10.97
N VAL A 245 1.00 26.19 11.29
CA VAL A 245 0.16 25.00 11.43
C VAL A 245 0.00 24.29 10.10
N LEU A 246 -0.24 25.04 9.02
CA LEU A 246 -0.28 24.51 7.66
C LEU A 246 1.08 23.94 7.20
N LEU A 247 2.20 24.57 7.54
CA LEU A 247 3.54 24.08 7.22
C LEU A 247 3.83 22.77 7.99
N THR A 248 3.49 22.71 9.28
CA THR A 248 3.62 21.47 10.05
C THR A 248 2.69 20.38 9.54
N GLY A 249 1.44 20.72 9.17
CA GLY A 249 0.47 19.80 8.56
C GLY A 249 0.93 19.23 7.23
N THR A 250 1.49 20.06 6.37
CA THR A 250 2.07 19.62 5.09
C THR A 250 3.31 18.76 5.30
N LEU A 251 4.22 19.13 6.21
CA LEU A 251 5.35 18.29 6.59
C LEU A 251 4.89 16.93 7.12
N PHE A 252 3.88 16.92 8.00
CA PHE A 252 3.29 15.68 8.52
C PHE A 252 2.75 14.81 7.38
N ALA A 253 1.95 15.38 6.47
CA ALA A 253 1.43 14.66 5.32
C ALA A 253 2.56 14.09 4.42
N LEU A 254 3.62 14.86 4.17
CA LEU A 254 4.79 14.41 3.40
C LEU A 254 5.53 13.25 4.10
N LEU A 255 5.71 13.32 5.42
CA LEU A 255 6.31 12.26 6.20
C LEU A 255 5.47 10.98 6.15
N GLN A 256 4.14 11.10 6.22
CA GLN A 256 3.22 9.97 6.08
C GLN A 256 3.31 9.34 4.68
N ILE A 257 3.36 10.15 3.61
CA ILE A 257 3.51 9.67 2.22
C ILE A 257 4.86 8.98 2.04
N GLY A 258 5.93 9.57 2.58
CA GLY A 258 7.27 8.98 2.57
C GLY A 258 7.31 7.63 3.28
N ALA A 259 6.62 7.50 4.42
CA ALA A 259 6.53 6.24 5.12
C ALA A 259 5.75 5.18 4.33
N TRP A 260 4.60 5.54 3.74
CA TRP A 260 3.89 4.63 2.82
C TRP A 260 4.80 4.13 1.70
N TYR A 261 5.56 5.03 1.09
CA TYR A 261 6.49 4.68 0.03
C TYR A 261 7.57 3.69 0.50
N LEU A 262 8.15 3.87 1.69
CA LEU A 262 9.09 2.91 2.27
C LEU A 262 8.48 1.51 2.44
N PHE A 263 7.21 1.41 2.87
CA PHE A 263 6.51 0.11 2.93
C PHE A 263 6.38 -0.55 1.56
N THR A 264 6.16 0.23 0.49
CA THR A 264 6.07 -0.32 -0.88
C THR A 264 7.40 -0.87 -1.40
N LEU A 265 8.53 -0.37 -0.87
CA LEU A 265 9.87 -0.84 -1.22
C LEU A 265 10.27 -2.13 -0.49
N VAL A 266 9.74 -2.41 0.70
CA VAL A 266 10.09 -3.63 1.44
C VAL A 266 9.16 -4.78 1.08
N ILE A 267 7.87 -4.49 0.95
CA ILE A 267 6.85 -5.51 0.78
C ILE A 267 6.38 -5.54 -0.66
N PRO A 268 6.45 -6.70 -1.30
CA PRO A 268 6.15 -6.77 -2.70
C PRO A 268 4.66 -7.16 -2.88
N ASP A 269 4.05 -6.73 -3.99
CA ASP A 269 2.60 -6.93 -4.18
C ASP A 269 2.30 -8.38 -4.53
N GLU A 270 1.39 -9.00 -3.82
CA GLU A 270 0.99 -10.37 -4.12
C GLU A 270 -0.49 -10.36 -4.47
N ASP A 271 -0.79 -10.69 -5.73
CA ASP A 271 -2.18 -10.81 -6.17
C ASP A 271 -2.81 -12.02 -5.48
N LEU A 272 -3.78 -11.80 -4.59
CA LEU A 272 -4.58 -12.89 -4.04
C LEU A 272 -5.58 -13.45 -5.09
N PHE A 273 -6.21 -12.55 -5.84
CA PHE A 273 -7.26 -12.90 -6.80
C PHE A 273 -6.70 -13.20 -8.19
N ALA A 274 -7.27 -14.21 -8.84
CA ALA A 274 -6.89 -14.54 -10.21
C ALA A 274 -7.36 -13.46 -11.20
N LYS A 275 -6.53 -13.17 -12.21
CA LYS A 275 -6.88 -12.25 -13.30
C LYS A 275 -7.44 -13.06 -14.48
N HIS A 276 -8.74 -12.98 -14.70
CA HIS A 276 -9.41 -13.71 -15.79
C HIS A 276 -10.57 -12.92 -16.42
N GLY A 277 -10.91 -13.26 -17.67
CA GLY A 277 -12.00 -12.63 -18.42
C GLY A 277 -13.38 -13.25 -18.22
N PHE A 278 -13.51 -14.31 -17.43
CA PHE A 278 -14.77 -15.02 -17.23
C PHE A 278 -15.76 -14.25 -16.35
N ASN A 279 -17.04 -14.31 -16.72
CA ASN A 279 -18.16 -13.78 -15.93
C ASN A 279 -18.57 -14.78 -14.84
N THR A 280 -17.73 -14.92 -13.82
CA THR A 280 -18.06 -15.72 -12.63
C THR A 280 -19.16 -15.05 -11.81
N GLU A 281 -19.84 -15.80 -10.94
CA GLU A 281 -20.88 -15.24 -10.05
C GLU A 281 -20.35 -14.06 -9.24
N GLN A 282 -19.12 -14.21 -8.72
CA GLN A 282 -18.42 -13.16 -7.97
C GLN A 282 -18.15 -11.90 -8.81
N ALA A 283 -17.77 -12.04 -10.08
CA ALA A 283 -17.54 -10.89 -10.96
C ALA A 283 -18.83 -10.12 -11.24
N ILE A 284 -19.95 -10.83 -11.39
CA ILE A 284 -21.28 -10.23 -11.59
C ILE A 284 -21.73 -9.49 -10.32
N ASP A 285 -21.61 -10.13 -9.15
CA ASP A 285 -22.02 -9.52 -7.88
C ASP A 285 -21.14 -8.33 -7.50
N MET A 286 -19.84 -8.40 -7.80
CA MET A 286 -18.94 -7.26 -7.66
C MET A 286 -19.41 -6.07 -8.50
N ARG A 287 -19.77 -6.29 -9.77
CA ARG A 287 -20.29 -5.24 -10.65
C ARG A 287 -21.59 -4.63 -10.11
N ARG A 288 -22.51 -5.48 -9.63
CA ARG A 288 -23.77 -5.03 -9.02
C ARG A 288 -23.53 -4.18 -7.78
N ALA A 289 -22.58 -4.57 -6.93
CA ALA A 289 -22.26 -3.82 -5.72
C ALA A 289 -21.64 -2.45 -6.01
N TRP A 290 -20.80 -2.33 -7.04
CA TRP A 290 -20.30 -1.03 -7.50
C TRP A 290 -21.41 -0.12 -8.04
N ILE A 291 -22.35 -0.67 -8.81
CA ILE A 291 -23.51 0.08 -9.29
C ILE A 291 -24.37 0.55 -8.11
N PHE A 292 -24.66 -0.34 -7.15
CA PHE A 292 -25.39 -0.01 -5.94
C PHE A 292 -24.70 1.09 -5.12
N ALA A 293 -23.38 0.98 -4.93
CA ALA A 293 -22.58 1.98 -4.24
C ALA A 293 -22.64 3.34 -4.94
N GLY A 294 -22.58 3.36 -6.28
CA GLY A 294 -22.70 4.59 -7.08
C GLY A 294 -24.07 5.26 -6.95
N ILE A 295 -25.16 4.48 -7.01
CA ILE A 295 -26.52 4.98 -6.85
C ILE A 295 -26.72 5.54 -5.44
N LEU A 296 -26.38 4.76 -4.41
CA LEU A 296 -26.54 5.17 -3.02
C LEU A 296 -25.65 6.38 -2.67
N GLY A 297 -24.41 6.41 -3.19
CA GLY A 297 -23.52 7.57 -3.06
C GLY A 297 -24.08 8.83 -3.68
N THR A 298 -24.67 8.72 -4.88
CA THR A 298 -25.33 9.86 -5.53
C THR A 298 -26.52 10.36 -4.72
N ILE A 299 -27.37 9.46 -4.20
CA ILE A 299 -28.49 9.83 -3.33
C ILE A 299 -28.00 10.55 -2.08
N MET A 300 -26.95 10.06 -1.44
CA MET A 300 -26.37 10.67 -0.25
C MET A 300 -25.83 12.08 -0.50
N VAL A 301 -25.14 12.30 -1.62
CA VAL A 301 -24.67 13.63 -2.03
C VAL A 301 -25.84 14.57 -2.29
N VAL A 302 -26.90 14.09 -2.96
CA VAL A 302 -28.12 14.90 -3.19
C VAL A 302 -28.80 15.26 -1.87
N ILE A 303 -28.90 14.33 -0.92
CA ILE A 303 -29.47 14.62 0.41
C ILE A 303 -28.67 15.70 1.12
N VAL A 304 -27.34 15.59 1.17
CA VAL A 304 -26.49 16.60 1.81
C VAL A 304 -26.63 17.95 1.11
N ALA A 305 -26.65 17.98 -0.22
CA ALA A 305 -26.85 19.20 -0.99
C ALA A 305 -28.20 19.86 -0.71
N VAL A 306 -29.29 19.08 -0.66
CA VAL A 306 -30.63 19.60 -0.32
C VAL A 306 -30.66 20.13 1.11
N VAL A 307 -30.03 19.45 2.08
CA VAL A 307 -29.93 19.94 3.46
C VAL A 307 -29.20 21.27 3.52
N PHE A 308 -28.06 21.42 2.82
CA PHE A 308 -27.33 22.68 2.78
C PHE A 308 -28.10 23.81 2.09
N ILE A 309 -28.89 23.50 1.05
CA ILE A 309 -29.75 24.49 0.40
C ILE A 309 -30.89 24.94 1.32
N LEU A 310 -31.51 24.03 2.07
CA LEU A 310 -32.68 24.31 2.89
C LEU A 310 -32.35 24.92 4.26
N TYR A 311 -31.27 24.46 4.90
CA TYR A 311 -30.91 24.81 6.28
C TYR A 311 -29.61 25.61 6.39
N GLY A 312 -28.91 25.86 5.28
CA GLY A 312 -27.59 26.47 5.27
C GLY A 312 -26.47 25.49 5.62
N THR A 313 -25.23 25.95 5.51
CA THR A 313 -24.02 25.16 5.79
C THR A 313 -23.65 25.12 7.27
N ASP A 314 -24.11 26.11 8.03
CA ASP A 314 -23.71 26.34 9.43
C ASP A 314 -24.10 25.17 10.34
N ILE A 315 -25.20 24.49 10.02
CA ILE A 315 -25.66 23.26 10.71
C ILE A 315 -24.57 22.19 10.84
N LEU A 316 -23.64 22.12 9.88
CA LEU A 316 -22.50 21.20 9.93
C LEU A 316 -21.22 21.90 10.38
N PHE A 317 -20.90 23.06 9.81
CA PHE A 317 -19.59 23.67 10.01
C PHE A 317 -19.39 24.30 11.39
N GLU A 318 -20.47 24.73 12.07
CA GLU A 318 -20.40 25.18 13.46
C GLU A 318 -20.19 24.00 14.43
N GLN A 319 -20.74 22.83 14.09
CA GLN A 319 -20.65 21.61 14.90
C GLN A 319 -19.64 20.60 14.34
N TRP A 320 -18.65 21.10 13.58
CA TRP A 320 -17.70 20.24 12.86
C TRP A 320 -16.92 19.31 13.80
N ASN A 321 -16.57 19.82 14.98
CA ASN A 321 -15.86 19.04 16.00
C ASN A 321 -16.62 17.78 16.43
N TYR A 322 -17.95 17.73 16.27
CA TYR A 322 -18.77 16.55 16.56
C TYR A 322 -19.05 15.73 15.31
N PHE A 323 -19.57 16.37 14.26
CA PHE A 323 -20.18 15.68 13.12
C PHE A 323 -19.31 15.62 11.86
N GLY A 324 -18.24 16.42 11.76
CA GLY A 324 -17.45 16.55 10.53
C GLY A 324 -16.94 15.21 9.99
N LEU A 325 -16.16 14.48 10.81
CA LEU A 325 -15.65 13.15 10.43
C LEU A 325 -16.75 12.10 10.28
N LEU A 326 -17.85 12.19 11.03
CA LEU A 326 -18.99 11.28 10.90
C LEU A 326 -19.71 11.44 9.56
N VAL A 327 -19.89 12.68 9.09
CA VAL A 327 -20.47 12.95 7.77
C VAL A 327 -19.57 12.41 6.67
N ILE A 328 -18.24 12.57 6.79
CA ILE A 328 -17.29 11.97 5.85
C ILE A 328 -17.42 10.43 5.85
N ALA A 329 -17.48 9.80 7.03
CA ALA A 329 -17.70 8.36 7.15
C ALA A 329 -19.01 7.90 6.49
N ALA A 330 -20.11 8.64 6.71
CA ALA A 330 -21.40 8.38 6.13
C ALA A 330 -21.36 8.50 4.58
N MET A 331 -20.69 9.52 4.04
CA MET A 331 -20.54 9.70 2.59
C MET A 331 -19.72 8.60 1.93
N MET A 332 -18.74 8.03 2.65
CA MET A 332 -17.96 6.91 2.13
C MET A 332 -18.64 5.54 2.31
N SER A 333 -19.67 5.43 3.16
CA SER A 333 -20.34 4.17 3.51
C SER A 333 -20.94 3.39 2.32
N PRO A 334 -21.45 4.01 1.24
CA PRO A 334 -21.90 3.26 0.07
C PRO A 334 -20.82 2.36 -0.56
N LEU A 335 -19.55 2.79 -0.50
CA LEU A 335 -18.40 2.01 -1.00
C LEU A 335 -18.08 0.79 -0.12
N LEU A 336 -18.72 0.66 1.04
CA LEU A 336 -18.57 -0.49 1.92
C LEU A 336 -19.22 -1.74 1.32
N ALA A 337 -20.24 -1.59 0.46
CA ALA A 337 -20.91 -2.71 -0.21
C ALA A 337 -19.95 -3.56 -1.09
N PRO A 338 -19.23 -2.99 -2.10
CA PRO A 338 -18.24 -3.76 -2.85
C PRO A 338 -17.09 -4.25 -1.97
N ALA A 339 -16.71 -3.47 -0.95
CA ALA A 339 -15.62 -3.87 -0.06
C ALA A 339 -15.95 -5.09 0.82
N LEU A 340 -17.18 -5.18 1.37
CA LEU A 340 -17.61 -6.35 2.14
C LEU A 340 -17.64 -7.61 1.29
N LEU A 341 -18.12 -7.52 0.04
CA LEU A 341 -18.09 -8.66 -0.87
C LEU A 341 -16.66 -9.11 -1.17
N THR A 342 -15.72 -8.17 -1.33
CA THR A 342 -14.29 -8.56 -1.46
C THR A 342 -13.72 -9.18 -0.19
N LEU A 343 -14.11 -8.71 1.00
CA LEU A 343 -13.65 -9.29 2.27
C LEU A 343 -14.18 -10.72 2.47
N GLN A 344 -15.44 -10.96 2.12
CA GLN A 344 -16.03 -12.30 2.13
C GLN A 344 -15.32 -13.20 1.13
N GLU A 345 -15.07 -12.70 -0.09
CA GLU A 345 -14.38 -13.47 -1.11
C GLU A 345 -12.94 -13.77 -0.75
N GLU A 346 -12.21 -12.83 -0.16
CA GLU A 346 -10.86 -13.09 0.36
C GLU A 346 -10.88 -14.25 1.36
N ALA A 347 -11.86 -14.29 2.28
CA ALA A 347 -11.97 -15.38 3.25
C ALA A 347 -12.30 -16.72 2.58
N ARG A 348 -13.12 -16.73 1.51
CA ARG A 348 -13.43 -17.93 0.72
C ARG A 348 -12.20 -18.41 -0.06
N VAL A 349 -11.52 -17.52 -0.76
CA VAL A 349 -10.29 -17.80 -1.51
C VAL A 349 -9.21 -18.38 -0.61
N ARG A 350 -8.99 -17.82 0.59
CA ARG A 350 -8.02 -18.37 1.53
C ARG A 350 -8.33 -19.80 1.97
N ARG A 351 -9.61 -20.14 2.18
CA ARG A 351 -10.00 -21.53 2.48
C ARG A 351 -9.76 -22.48 1.31
N ARG A 352 -9.92 -22.00 0.06
CA ARG A 352 -9.61 -22.77 -1.15
C ARG A 352 -8.11 -22.98 -1.30
N ASP A 353 -7.33 -21.94 -1.02
CA ASP A 353 -5.86 -21.97 -0.98
C ASP A 353 -5.37 -23.01 0.03
N ASP A 354 -5.92 -23.02 1.25
CA ASP A 354 -5.56 -23.96 2.30
C ASP A 354 -5.87 -25.43 1.93
N ALA A 355 -6.93 -25.67 1.15
CA ALA A 355 -7.32 -27.01 0.69
C ALA A 355 -6.58 -27.49 -0.57
N PHE A 356 -5.92 -26.58 -1.31
CA PHE A 356 -5.31 -26.87 -2.60
C PHE A 356 -4.16 -27.90 -2.55
N PRO A 357 -3.23 -27.88 -1.57
CA PRO A 357 -2.13 -28.85 -1.53
C PRO A 357 -2.61 -30.29 -1.44
N GLU A 358 -3.62 -30.57 -0.60
CA GLU A 358 -4.20 -31.91 -0.46
C GLU A 358 -4.89 -32.35 -1.75
N PHE A 359 -5.65 -31.45 -2.36
CA PHE A 359 -6.30 -31.69 -3.65
C PHE A 359 -5.28 -32.04 -4.74
N ILE A 360 -4.26 -31.20 -4.97
CA ILE A 360 -3.34 -31.38 -6.09
C ILE A 360 -2.47 -32.64 -5.92
N ARG A 361 -2.17 -33.01 -4.69
CA ARG A 361 -1.48 -34.27 -4.36
C ARG A 361 -2.33 -35.49 -4.68
N ALA A 362 -3.59 -35.50 -4.22
CA ALA A 362 -4.54 -36.58 -4.53
C ALA A 362 -4.83 -36.65 -6.05
N PHE A 363 -4.94 -35.48 -6.69
CA PHE A 363 -5.08 -35.35 -8.13
C PHE A 363 -3.88 -35.97 -8.85
N GLY A 364 -2.65 -35.61 -8.51
CA GLY A 364 -1.43 -36.22 -9.08
C GLY A 364 -1.40 -37.74 -8.96
N GLY A 365 -1.67 -38.28 -7.76
CA GLY A 365 -1.69 -39.73 -7.52
C GLY A 365 -2.75 -40.48 -8.34
N THR A 366 -3.94 -39.89 -8.50
CA THR A 366 -5.00 -40.48 -9.33
C THR A 366 -4.73 -40.34 -10.84
N ALA A 367 -4.08 -39.26 -11.28
CA ALA A 367 -3.70 -39.05 -12.68
C ALA A 367 -2.73 -40.12 -13.13
N GLN A 368 -1.73 -40.41 -12.30
CA GLN A 368 -0.76 -41.46 -12.58
C GLN A 368 -1.45 -42.81 -12.77
N ALA A 369 -2.48 -43.10 -11.96
CA ALA A 369 -3.21 -44.35 -12.00
C ALA A 369 -4.25 -44.44 -13.14
N ARG A 370 -4.77 -43.30 -13.64
CA ARG A 370 -5.90 -43.23 -14.58
C ARG A 370 -5.69 -42.22 -15.73
N ALA A 371 -4.48 -42.13 -16.26
CA ALA A 371 -4.08 -41.13 -17.27
C ALA A 371 -4.93 -41.11 -18.55
N GLN A 372 -5.60 -42.23 -18.89
CA GLN A 372 -6.33 -42.41 -20.16
C GLN A 372 -7.77 -41.86 -20.13
N GLU A 373 -8.31 -41.50 -18.96
CA GLU A 373 -9.70 -41.01 -18.83
C GLU A 373 -9.79 -39.80 -17.87
N PRO A 374 -9.63 -38.55 -18.35
CA PRO A 374 -9.69 -37.34 -17.52
C PRO A 374 -10.98 -37.20 -16.71
N SER A 375 -12.13 -37.60 -17.27
CA SER A 375 -13.41 -37.59 -16.55
C SER A 375 -13.47 -38.64 -15.43
N ALA A 376 -12.87 -39.82 -15.62
CA ALA A 376 -12.83 -40.88 -14.60
C ALA A 376 -11.80 -40.59 -13.50
N MET A 377 -10.81 -39.74 -13.80
CA MET A 377 -9.85 -39.21 -12.86
C MET A 377 -10.53 -38.22 -11.90
N VAL A 378 -11.19 -37.17 -12.42
CA VAL A 378 -11.88 -36.18 -11.56
C VAL A 378 -13.04 -36.81 -10.79
N LYS A 379 -13.77 -37.77 -11.39
CA LYS A 379 -14.83 -38.52 -10.71
C LYS A 379 -14.34 -39.38 -9.55
N ALA A 380 -13.08 -39.83 -9.58
CA ALA A 380 -12.50 -40.55 -8.44
C ALA A 380 -12.23 -39.63 -7.25
N LEU A 381 -12.05 -38.33 -7.51
CA LEU A 381 -11.76 -37.31 -6.50
C LEU A 381 -13.02 -36.61 -5.99
N SER A 382 -14.10 -36.53 -6.78
CA SER A 382 -15.34 -35.89 -6.31
C SER A 382 -16.05 -36.64 -5.17
N GLY A 383 -15.60 -37.85 -4.83
CA GLY A 383 -16.03 -38.58 -3.63
C GLY A 383 -15.23 -38.29 -2.36
N ILE A 384 -14.19 -37.45 -2.43
CA ILE A 384 -13.34 -37.02 -1.31
C ILE A 384 -13.74 -35.60 -0.93
N ASP A 385 -13.78 -35.31 0.37
CA ASP A 385 -14.05 -33.97 0.91
C ASP A 385 -12.75 -33.14 0.90
N PHE A 386 -12.70 -32.14 0.02
CA PHE A 386 -11.66 -31.12 -0.06
C PHE A 386 -12.17 -29.76 0.46
N GLY A 387 -13.29 -29.74 1.18
CA GLY A 387 -13.87 -28.56 1.80
C GLY A 387 -14.24 -27.47 0.80
N ALA A 388 -13.50 -26.36 0.83
CA ALA A 388 -13.84 -25.17 0.05
C ALA A 388 -13.67 -25.33 -1.47
N LEU A 389 -13.01 -26.41 -1.92
CA LEU A 389 -12.80 -26.72 -3.34
C LEU A 389 -13.89 -27.63 -3.95
N ASP A 390 -14.74 -28.25 -3.12
CA ASP A 390 -15.67 -29.30 -3.57
C ASP A 390 -16.60 -28.84 -4.70
N ASP A 391 -17.16 -27.62 -4.58
CA ASP A 391 -18.03 -27.04 -5.60
C ASP A 391 -17.29 -26.86 -6.94
N SER A 392 -16.06 -26.34 -6.89
CA SER A 392 -15.20 -26.13 -8.05
C SER A 392 -14.82 -27.46 -8.72
N ILE A 393 -14.50 -28.48 -7.92
CA ILE A 393 -14.15 -29.83 -8.39
C ILE A 393 -15.37 -30.51 -9.03
N SER A 394 -16.55 -30.41 -8.40
CA SER A 394 -17.81 -30.93 -8.95
C SER A 394 -18.16 -30.28 -10.29
N ASN A 395 -17.97 -28.96 -10.42
CA ASN A 395 -18.21 -28.24 -11.66
C ASN A 395 -17.19 -28.63 -12.75
N LEU A 396 -15.92 -28.85 -12.39
CA LEU A 396 -14.92 -29.39 -13.29
C LEU A 396 -15.30 -30.80 -13.79
N GLU A 397 -15.73 -31.70 -12.89
CA GLU A 397 -16.20 -33.04 -13.26
C GLU A 397 -17.37 -32.99 -14.24
N LYS A 398 -18.37 -32.14 -13.96
CA LYS A 398 -19.53 -31.95 -14.85
C LYS A 398 -19.09 -31.50 -16.24
N ARG A 399 -18.17 -30.53 -16.35
CA ARG A 399 -17.67 -30.04 -17.64
C ARG A 399 -16.94 -31.12 -18.42
N LEU A 400 -16.02 -31.84 -17.77
CA LEU A 400 -15.25 -32.92 -18.41
C LEU A 400 -16.13 -34.12 -18.79
N SER A 401 -17.10 -34.49 -17.96
CA SER A 401 -18.05 -35.58 -18.27
C SER A 401 -19.01 -35.23 -19.42
N MET A 402 -19.34 -33.96 -19.60
CA MET A 402 -20.06 -33.44 -20.77
C MET A 402 -19.18 -33.32 -22.02
N ARG A 403 -17.90 -33.75 -21.97
CA ARG A 403 -16.91 -33.63 -23.06
C ARG A 403 -16.69 -32.19 -23.52
N ILE A 404 -16.81 -31.23 -22.61
CA ILE A 404 -16.31 -29.87 -22.85
C ILE A 404 -14.78 -29.96 -22.91
N ASP A 405 -14.18 -29.11 -23.73
CA ASP A 405 -12.72 -29.01 -23.89
C ASP A 405 -11.99 -28.95 -22.53
N SER A 406 -10.88 -29.68 -22.41
CA SER A 406 -10.15 -29.84 -21.16
C SER A 406 -9.53 -28.53 -20.72
N ASP A 407 -8.83 -27.85 -21.62
CA ASP A 407 -8.13 -26.59 -21.32
C ASP A 407 -9.15 -25.52 -20.89
N TYR A 408 -10.25 -25.41 -21.63
CA TYR A 408 -11.35 -24.52 -21.27
C TYR A 408 -11.97 -24.87 -19.90
N SER A 409 -12.09 -26.16 -19.57
CA SER A 409 -12.64 -26.61 -18.28
C SER A 409 -11.71 -26.27 -17.11
N TRP A 410 -10.39 -26.37 -17.31
CA TRP A 410 -9.38 -25.98 -16.34
C TRP A 410 -9.26 -24.47 -16.16
N ASP A 411 -9.41 -23.70 -17.24
CA ASP A 411 -9.50 -22.24 -17.17
C ASP A 411 -10.72 -21.80 -16.35
N TRP A 412 -11.87 -22.48 -16.52
CA TRP A 412 -13.04 -22.27 -15.68
C TRP A 412 -12.82 -22.70 -14.23
N PHE A 413 -12.12 -23.81 -13.98
CA PHE A 413 -11.76 -24.21 -12.60
C PHE A 413 -10.88 -23.14 -11.93
N ALA A 414 -9.89 -22.60 -12.64
CA ALA A 414 -9.07 -21.51 -12.13
C ALA A 414 -9.89 -20.24 -11.85
N ALA A 415 -10.85 -19.92 -12.74
CA ALA A 415 -11.75 -18.78 -12.56
C ALA A 415 -12.75 -18.95 -11.41
N ASP A 416 -13.36 -20.12 -11.27
CA ASP A 416 -14.33 -20.44 -10.21
C ASP A 416 -13.69 -20.33 -8.81
N ASN A 417 -12.42 -20.74 -8.68
CA ASN A 417 -11.69 -20.63 -7.43
C ASN A 417 -11.27 -19.19 -7.11
N ASN A 418 -11.09 -18.36 -8.14
CA ASN A 418 -10.69 -16.95 -8.05
C ASN A 418 -9.39 -16.74 -7.22
N SER A 419 -8.54 -17.76 -7.14
CA SER A 419 -7.26 -17.72 -6.45
C SER A 419 -6.12 -17.67 -7.45
N MET A 420 -5.20 -16.73 -7.23
CA MET A 420 -3.99 -16.67 -8.05
C MET A 420 -3.06 -17.86 -7.81
N LEU A 421 -2.99 -18.38 -6.58
CA LEU A 421 -2.18 -19.55 -6.24
C LEU A 421 -2.72 -20.79 -6.96
N VAL A 422 -4.01 -21.08 -6.78
CA VAL A 422 -4.66 -22.22 -7.44
C VAL A 422 -4.50 -22.13 -8.96
N SER A 423 -4.81 -20.98 -9.55
CA SER A 423 -4.70 -20.78 -11.01
C SER A 423 -3.29 -21.06 -11.55
N ARG A 424 -2.26 -20.48 -10.92
CA ARG A 424 -0.87 -20.64 -11.37
C ARG A 424 -0.36 -22.06 -11.16
N PHE A 425 -0.56 -22.64 -9.98
CA PHE A 425 -0.04 -23.97 -9.68
C PHE A 425 -0.82 -25.09 -10.37
N THR A 426 -2.11 -24.91 -10.68
CA THR A 426 -2.84 -25.83 -11.57
C THR A 426 -2.23 -25.84 -12.96
N ARG A 427 -1.85 -24.69 -13.52
CA ARG A 427 -1.16 -24.64 -14.83
C ARG A 427 0.20 -25.34 -14.78
N VAL A 428 1.01 -25.04 -13.76
CA VAL A 428 2.31 -25.72 -13.53
C VAL A 428 2.13 -27.23 -13.42
N PHE A 429 1.09 -27.69 -12.73
CA PHE A 429 0.78 -29.11 -12.63
C PHE A 429 0.41 -29.72 -13.98
N ILE A 430 -0.48 -29.10 -14.77
CA ILE A 430 -0.95 -29.65 -16.05
C ILE A 430 0.21 -29.73 -17.04
N GLU A 431 0.96 -28.64 -17.19
CA GLU A 431 2.13 -28.58 -18.07
C GLU A 431 3.20 -29.58 -17.60
N GLY A 432 3.53 -29.55 -16.32
CA GLY A 432 4.50 -30.45 -15.70
C GLY A 432 4.14 -31.92 -15.92
N SER A 433 2.94 -32.33 -15.52
CA SER A 433 2.47 -33.71 -15.66
C SER A 433 2.43 -34.19 -17.12
N SER A 434 2.08 -33.31 -18.06
CA SER A 434 2.11 -33.63 -19.49
C SER A 434 3.53 -33.79 -20.05
N SER A 435 4.49 -33.01 -19.53
CA SER A 435 5.89 -33.01 -19.98
C SER A 435 6.73 -34.12 -19.36
N THR A 436 6.45 -34.50 -18.10
CA THR A 436 7.20 -35.52 -17.37
C THR A 436 6.61 -36.91 -17.51
N GLY A 437 5.30 -37.03 -17.76
CA GLY A 437 4.59 -38.32 -17.68
C GLY A 437 4.45 -38.85 -16.23
N GLU A 438 4.92 -38.10 -15.23
CA GLU A 438 4.94 -38.47 -13.82
C GLU A 438 4.07 -37.52 -12.99
N ALA A 439 2.77 -37.50 -13.31
CA ALA A 439 1.77 -36.66 -12.64
C ALA A 439 1.76 -36.81 -11.10
N GLY A 440 2.08 -38.00 -10.58
CA GLY A 440 2.18 -38.24 -9.14
C GLY A 440 3.27 -37.40 -8.48
N LEU A 441 4.49 -37.45 -9.02
CA LEU A 441 5.64 -36.71 -8.50
C LEU A 441 5.42 -35.20 -8.66
N VAL A 442 4.92 -34.75 -9.82
CA VAL A 442 4.56 -33.35 -10.05
C VAL A 442 3.53 -32.84 -9.02
N GLY A 443 2.52 -33.66 -8.69
CA GLY A 443 1.55 -33.36 -7.65
C GLY A 443 2.17 -33.18 -6.26
N ASP A 444 3.12 -34.03 -5.88
CA ASP A 444 3.84 -33.93 -4.60
C ASP A 444 4.68 -32.65 -4.51
N MET A 445 5.42 -32.28 -5.57
CA MET A 445 6.23 -31.05 -5.58
C MET A 445 5.39 -29.78 -5.57
N VAL A 446 4.31 -29.74 -6.36
CA VAL A 446 3.36 -28.61 -6.35
C VAL A 446 2.71 -28.50 -4.98
N SER A 447 2.32 -29.61 -4.35
CA SER A 447 1.78 -29.63 -2.99
C SER A 447 2.79 -29.08 -1.97
N GLN A 448 4.06 -29.47 -2.06
CA GLN A 448 5.10 -29.00 -1.14
C GLN A 448 5.36 -27.49 -1.27
N SER A 449 5.57 -27.02 -2.51
CA SER A 449 5.80 -25.60 -2.80
C SER A 449 4.62 -24.73 -2.36
N THR A 450 3.38 -25.16 -2.67
CA THR A 450 2.18 -24.43 -2.22
C THR A 450 2.05 -24.43 -0.70
N THR A 451 2.35 -25.54 -0.02
CA THR A 451 2.34 -25.59 1.45
C THR A 451 3.35 -24.61 2.06
N SER A 452 4.57 -24.55 1.51
CA SER A 452 5.61 -23.61 1.94
C SER A 452 5.14 -22.15 1.77
N LEU A 453 4.60 -21.82 0.59
CA LEU A 453 4.08 -20.50 0.29
C LEU A 453 2.90 -20.10 1.19
N LEU A 454 1.98 -21.02 1.49
CA LEU A 454 0.86 -20.79 2.40
C LEU A 454 1.34 -20.50 3.83
N GLY A 455 2.35 -21.23 4.31
CA GLY A 455 2.96 -20.97 5.61
C GLY A 455 3.54 -19.55 5.71
N LEU A 456 4.24 -19.09 4.66
CA LEU A 456 4.77 -17.74 4.55
C LEU A 456 3.65 -16.67 4.50
N ARG A 457 2.61 -16.91 3.70
CA ARG A 457 1.42 -16.03 3.62
C ARG A 457 0.69 -15.92 4.95
N GLN A 458 0.61 -17.01 5.72
CA GLN A 458 0.00 -17.01 7.04
C GLN A 458 0.77 -16.11 8.01
N ARG A 459 2.12 -16.18 8.01
CA ARG A 459 2.98 -15.28 8.81
C ARG A 459 2.81 -13.81 8.40
N ARG A 460 2.80 -13.53 7.10
CA ARG A 460 2.52 -12.19 6.55
C ARG A 460 1.16 -11.67 7.02
N GLN A 461 0.13 -12.52 7.01
CA GLN A 461 -1.22 -12.17 7.46
C GLN A 461 -1.28 -11.84 8.96
N ILE A 462 -0.52 -12.56 9.79
CA ILE A 462 -0.39 -12.25 11.22
C ILE A 462 0.21 -10.84 11.39
N SER A 463 1.30 -10.53 10.69
CA SER A 463 1.90 -9.19 10.75
C SER A 463 0.96 -8.09 10.22
N ALA A 464 0.20 -8.37 9.15
CA ALA A 464 -0.85 -7.49 8.63
C ALA A 464 -1.92 -7.16 9.69
N ASN A 465 -2.35 -8.17 10.45
CA ASN A 465 -3.34 -7.99 11.52
C ASN A 465 -2.78 -7.16 12.69
N VAL A 466 -1.50 -7.34 13.05
CA VAL A 466 -0.84 -6.48 14.04
C VAL A 466 -0.77 -5.04 13.55
N MET A 467 -0.38 -4.83 12.29
CA MET A 467 -0.37 -3.49 11.69
C MET A 467 -1.75 -2.84 11.70
N ARG A 468 -2.81 -3.59 11.37
CA ARG A 468 -4.19 -3.10 11.45
C ARG A 468 -4.53 -2.63 12.87
N SER A 469 -4.24 -3.43 13.90
CA SER A 469 -4.51 -3.08 15.29
C SER A 469 -3.75 -1.82 15.73
N VAL A 470 -2.46 -1.74 15.39
CA VAL A 470 -1.62 -0.56 15.66
C VAL A 470 -2.17 0.68 14.95
N SER A 471 -2.62 0.53 13.70
CA SER A 471 -3.20 1.63 12.91
C SER A 471 -4.45 2.20 13.56
N TYR A 472 -5.38 1.34 14.03
CA TYR A 472 -6.58 1.80 14.75
C TYR A 472 -6.22 2.49 16.07
N GLY A 473 -5.30 1.92 16.85
CA GLY A 473 -4.86 2.51 18.12
C GLY A 473 -4.21 3.88 17.93
N LEU A 474 -3.33 4.00 16.94
CA LEU A 474 -2.65 5.25 16.57
C LEU A 474 -3.63 6.32 16.09
N LEU A 475 -4.63 5.95 15.27
CA LEU A 475 -5.67 6.87 14.81
C LEU A 475 -6.50 7.40 15.99
N ILE A 476 -6.96 6.53 16.88
CA ILE A 476 -7.73 6.93 18.07
C ILE A 476 -6.89 7.86 18.96
N ALA A 477 -5.63 7.50 19.23
CA ALA A 477 -4.73 8.31 20.03
C ALA A 477 -4.50 9.70 19.41
N MET A 478 -4.34 9.76 18.08
CA MET A 478 -4.18 11.01 17.35
C MET A 478 -5.40 11.91 17.45
N ILE A 479 -6.60 11.36 17.28
CA ILE A 479 -7.85 12.11 17.39
C ILE A 479 -8.05 12.67 18.79
N ILE A 480 -7.85 11.83 19.81
CA ILE A 480 -7.97 12.24 21.21
C ILE A 480 -6.95 13.34 21.51
N ALA A 481 -5.70 13.19 21.08
CA ALA A 481 -4.67 14.21 21.30
C ALA A 481 -5.00 15.55 20.65
N LEU A 482 -5.52 15.56 19.42
CA LEU A 482 -5.94 16.77 18.72
C LEU A 482 -7.15 17.44 19.42
N ASN A 483 -8.11 16.65 19.90
CA ASN A 483 -9.27 17.16 20.61
C ASN A 483 -8.92 17.70 22.00
N ILE A 484 -8.05 17.00 22.74
CA ILE A 484 -7.50 17.49 24.01
C ILE A 484 -6.78 18.83 23.78
N THR A 485 -5.95 18.90 22.74
CA THR A 485 -5.22 20.12 22.38
C THR A 485 -6.18 21.27 22.13
N THR A 486 -7.21 21.02 21.32
CA THR A 486 -8.27 22.00 21.01
C THR A 486 -9.02 22.45 22.27
N SER A 487 -9.38 21.52 23.16
CA SER A 487 -10.10 21.80 24.41
C SER A 487 -9.26 22.59 25.41
N ILE A 488 -8.00 22.19 25.62
CA ILE A 488 -7.05 22.92 26.48
C ILE A 488 -6.90 24.35 25.97
N ILE A 489 -6.77 24.51 24.66
CA ILE A 489 -6.61 25.83 24.06
C ILE A 489 -7.87 26.68 24.23
N ALA A 490 -9.06 26.13 24.00
CA ALA A 490 -10.31 26.86 24.20
C ALA A 490 -10.46 27.31 25.66
N GLY A 491 -10.20 26.43 26.62
CA GLY A 491 -10.26 26.76 28.05
C GLY A 491 -9.19 27.77 28.49
N LEU A 492 -7.96 27.68 27.93
CA LEU A 492 -6.93 28.69 28.14
C LEU A 492 -7.36 30.04 27.55
N GLY A 493 -7.94 30.07 26.35
CA GLY A 493 -8.43 31.29 25.72
C GLY A 493 -9.50 32.00 26.56
N GLU A 494 -10.47 31.24 27.10
CA GLU A 494 -11.52 31.80 27.96
C GLU A 494 -10.96 32.35 29.28
N THR A 495 -10.11 31.59 29.96
CA THR A 495 -9.48 32.04 31.23
C THR A 495 -8.57 33.24 31.03
N ILE A 496 -7.83 33.29 29.92
CA ILE A 496 -7.03 34.44 29.47
C ILE A 496 -7.93 35.66 29.24
N ALA A 497 -9.05 35.50 28.53
CA ALA A 497 -10.00 36.59 28.29
C ALA A 497 -10.62 37.10 29.60
N GLN A 498 -11.00 36.22 30.53
CA GLN A 498 -11.52 36.59 31.85
C GLN A 498 -10.49 37.37 32.68
N VAL A 499 -9.22 36.94 32.69
CA VAL A 499 -8.14 37.64 33.41
C VAL A 499 -7.86 39.00 32.77
N ALA A 500 -7.81 39.08 31.44
CA ALA A 500 -7.65 40.35 30.72
C ALA A 500 -8.79 41.32 31.05
N GLN A 501 -10.03 40.85 31.08
CA GLN A 501 -11.19 41.65 31.42
C GLN A 501 -11.18 42.10 32.90
N GLY A 502 -10.81 41.23 33.83
CA GLY A 502 -10.65 41.59 35.25
C GLY A 502 -9.53 42.61 35.51
N LEU A 503 -8.46 42.59 34.70
CA LEU A 503 -7.40 43.59 34.75
C LEU A 503 -7.86 44.95 34.19
N VAL A 504 -8.70 44.96 33.15
CA VAL A 504 -9.32 46.16 32.58
C VAL A 504 -10.35 46.77 33.56
N ASP A 505 -11.15 45.94 34.22
CA ASP A 505 -12.18 46.40 35.17
C ASP A 505 -11.58 46.84 36.52
N GLY A 506 -10.44 46.25 36.93
CA GLY A 506 -9.76 46.57 38.19
C GLY A 506 -8.80 47.77 38.14
N ALA A 507 -8.27 48.09 36.96
CA ALA A 507 -7.42 49.26 36.73
C ALA A 507 -8.15 50.22 35.78
N GLY A 508 -8.87 51.19 36.35
CA GLY A 508 -9.74 52.15 35.62
C GLY A 508 -9.06 53.10 34.63
N ASP A 509 -7.89 52.77 34.11
CA ASP A 509 -7.29 53.33 32.91
C ASP A 509 -6.15 52.38 32.50
N VAL A 510 -6.18 51.81 31.28
CA VAL A 510 -4.98 51.17 30.70
C VAL A 510 -4.07 52.29 30.20
N GLY A 511 -3.69 53.18 31.12
CA GLY A 511 -2.72 54.23 30.90
C GLY A 511 -1.32 53.63 30.93
N THR A 512 -0.77 53.34 29.74
CA THR A 512 0.68 53.39 29.45
C THR A 512 1.60 52.97 30.60
N ALA A 513 1.55 51.73 31.07
CA ALA A 513 2.62 51.17 31.90
C ALA A 513 3.76 50.70 30.98
N SER A 514 4.57 51.65 30.51
CA SER A 514 5.75 51.45 29.66
C SER A 514 6.95 50.82 30.40
N GLY A 515 6.73 49.89 31.33
CA GLY A 515 7.82 49.29 32.10
C GLY A 515 7.43 48.03 32.84
N GLY A 516 7.82 46.87 32.29
CA GLY A 516 8.06 45.65 33.08
C GLY A 516 7.19 44.42 32.81
N VAL A 517 6.04 44.55 32.14
CA VAL A 517 5.13 43.42 31.83
C VAL A 517 5.02 43.21 30.32
N GLY A 518 6.15 43.28 29.62
CA GLY A 518 6.23 43.18 28.15
C GLY A 518 6.16 41.75 27.59
N VAL A 519 5.81 40.76 28.40
CA VAL A 519 5.52 39.38 27.97
C VAL A 519 4.05 39.07 28.27
N ALA A 520 3.15 39.98 27.90
CA ALA A 520 1.74 39.65 27.81
C ALA A 520 1.57 38.67 26.64
N LEU A 521 0.97 37.48 26.88
CA LEU A 521 0.55 36.62 25.77
C LEU A 521 -0.30 37.45 24.80
N PRO A 522 -0.02 37.45 23.48
CA PRO A 522 -0.81 38.20 22.50
C PRO A 522 -2.32 37.88 22.54
N ALA A 523 -2.68 36.68 23.00
CA ALA A 523 -4.05 36.27 23.25
C ALA A 523 -4.77 37.07 24.35
N LEU A 524 -4.06 37.75 25.24
CA LEU A 524 -4.63 38.63 26.28
C LEU A 524 -5.03 40.01 25.73
N SER A 525 -4.43 40.44 24.61
CA SER A 525 -4.64 41.80 24.06
C SER A 525 -5.63 41.85 22.89
N GLU A 526 -5.70 40.80 22.07
CA GLU A 526 -6.64 40.71 20.95
C GLU A 526 -7.26 39.30 20.89
N THR A 527 -8.52 39.19 21.33
CA THR A 527 -9.21 37.89 21.42
C THR A 527 -10.04 37.54 20.18
N GLY A 528 -10.35 38.51 19.30
CA GLY A 528 -11.29 38.32 18.20
C GLY A 528 -10.99 37.10 17.31
N GLY A 529 -9.76 36.93 16.84
CA GLY A 529 -9.40 35.83 15.94
C GLY A 529 -9.22 34.45 16.56
N ILE A 530 -9.38 34.29 17.88
CA ILE A 530 -9.10 33.02 18.58
C ILE A 530 -10.05 31.91 18.14
N ASP A 531 -11.35 32.18 18.07
CA ASP A 531 -12.36 31.18 17.65
C ASP A 531 -12.20 30.78 16.18
N GLN A 532 -11.78 31.73 15.34
CA GLN A 532 -11.44 31.44 13.94
C GLN A 532 -10.20 30.54 13.85
N ASN A 533 -9.16 30.80 14.65
CA ASN A 533 -7.94 29.99 14.71
C ASN A 533 -8.23 28.56 15.21
N ILE A 534 -9.09 28.41 16.23
CA ILE A 534 -9.55 27.11 16.74
C ILE A 534 -10.25 26.31 15.63
N ARG A 535 -11.19 26.93 14.90
CA ARG A 535 -11.89 26.29 13.77
C ARG A 535 -10.92 25.83 12.67
N VAL A 536 -9.95 26.67 12.32
CA VAL A 536 -8.91 26.30 11.33
C VAL A 536 -8.10 25.09 11.80
N PHE A 537 -7.68 25.06 13.06
CA PHE A 537 -6.95 23.93 13.62
C PHE A 537 -7.78 22.63 13.60
N GLN A 538 -9.07 22.70 13.93
CA GLN A 538 -10.00 21.56 13.88
C GLN A 538 -10.18 21.03 12.45
N TYR A 539 -10.40 21.91 11.46
CA TYR A 539 -10.55 21.52 10.05
C TYR A 539 -9.26 20.88 9.53
N MET A 540 -8.11 21.47 9.81
CA MET A 540 -6.83 20.91 9.43
C MET A 540 -6.58 19.56 10.11
N GLY A 541 -6.83 19.44 11.42
CA GLY A 541 -6.69 18.18 12.14
C GLY A 541 -7.54 17.07 11.52
N SER A 542 -8.80 17.37 11.19
CA SER A 542 -9.71 16.44 10.49
C SER A 542 -9.16 16.04 9.12
N PHE A 543 -8.62 16.99 8.35
CA PHE A 543 -8.01 16.72 7.05
C PHE A 543 -6.77 15.81 7.16
N LEU A 544 -5.91 16.05 8.15
CA LEU A 544 -4.74 15.20 8.40
C LEU A 544 -5.13 13.80 8.88
N ILE A 545 -6.21 13.67 9.65
CA ILE A 545 -6.80 12.36 10.00
C ILE A 545 -7.22 11.60 8.74
N VAL A 546 -7.90 12.26 7.80
CA VAL A 546 -8.28 11.65 6.52
C VAL A 546 -7.05 11.19 5.74
N ILE A 547 -5.99 12.02 5.65
CA ILE A 547 -4.72 11.65 5.02
C ILE A 547 -4.11 10.42 5.69
N SER A 548 -4.04 10.39 7.02
CA SER A 548 -3.50 9.25 7.76
C SER A 548 -4.33 7.98 7.54
N ILE A 549 -5.66 8.08 7.46
CA ILE A 549 -6.54 6.93 7.14
C ILE A 549 -6.23 6.39 5.74
N VAL A 550 -6.08 7.26 4.74
CA VAL A 550 -5.71 6.85 3.38
C VAL A 550 -4.37 6.12 3.40
N ILE A 551 -3.37 6.70 4.06
CA ILE A 551 -2.01 6.15 4.12
C ILE A 551 -1.95 4.81 4.87
N LEU A 552 -2.58 4.72 6.04
CA LEU A 552 -2.69 3.48 6.81
C LEU A 552 -3.45 2.39 6.06
N GLY A 553 -4.51 2.77 5.33
CA GLY A 553 -5.22 1.88 4.43
C GLY A 553 -4.30 1.32 3.35
N LEU A 554 -3.58 2.19 2.63
CA LEU A 554 -2.65 1.77 1.57
C LEU A 554 -1.49 0.91 2.10
N ILE A 555 -0.95 1.21 3.29
CA ILE A 555 0.07 0.37 3.92
C ILE A 555 -0.50 -1.02 4.25
N THR A 556 -1.68 -1.08 4.87
CA THR A 556 -2.30 -2.37 5.22
C THR A 556 -2.62 -3.20 3.97
N ALA A 557 -3.07 -2.54 2.89
CA ALA A 557 -3.30 -3.17 1.60
C ALA A 557 -2.06 -3.89 1.08
N ARG A 558 -0.94 -3.16 1.11
CA ARG A 558 0.35 -3.66 0.63
C ARG A 558 0.85 -4.83 1.47
N ILE A 559 0.64 -4.80 2.78
CA ILE A 559 1.00 -5.91 3.66
C ILE A 559 0.10 -7.11 3.42
N ARG A 560 -1.20 -6.92 3.16
CA ARG A 560 -2.16 -8.03 3.07
C ARG A 560 -2.23 -8.72 1.70
N GLY A 561 -1.78 -8.06 0.63
CA GLY A 561 -1.88 -8.57 -0.76
C GLY A 561 -3.31 -8.52 -1.31
N GLY A 562 -4.12 -7.59 -0.81
CA GLY A 562 -5.52 -7.43 -1.24
C GLY A 562 -5.67 -6.33 -2.29
N GLY A 563 -6.52 -6.57 -3.30
CA GLY A 563 -6.83 -5.56 -4.32
C GLY A 563 -7.40 -4.25 -3.74
N THR A 564 -7.38 -3.19 -4.56
CA THR A 564 -7.76 -1.81 -4.17
C THR A 564 -9.11 -1.70 -3.47
N THR A 565 -10.10 -2.52 -3.84
CA THR A 565 -11.43 -2.54 -3.24
C THR A 565 -11.43 -2.96 -1.76
N LEU A 566 -10.51 -3.86 -1.36
CA LEU A 566 -10.37 -4.31 0.02
C LEU A 566 -9.91 -3.17 0.94
N VAL A 567 -9.02 -2.34 0.39
CA VAL A 567 -8.43 -1.17 1.05
C VAL A 567 -9.50 -0.16 1.38
N LEU A 568 -10.39 0.10 0.43
CA LEU A 568 -11.52 1.01 0.62
C LEU A 568 -12.37 0.58 1.82
N GLY A 569 -12.67 -0.71 1.96
CA GLY A 569 -13.42 -1.22 3.11
C GLY A 569 -12.76 -0.89 4.45
N GLN A 570 -11.45 -1.12 4.54
CA GLN A 570 -10.71 -0.79 5.76
C GLN A 570 -10.62 0.72 6.01
N MET A 571 -10.41 1.54 4.98
CA MET A 571 -10.42 3.00 5.09
C MET A 571 -11.77 3.50 5.62
N ILE A 572 -12.89 2.94 5.14
CA ILE A 572 -14.23 3.31 5.60
C ILE A 572 -14.44 2.91 7.06
N GLN A 573 -14.02 1.71 7.46
CA GLN A 573 -14.06 1.27 8.86
C GLN A 573 -13.23 2.19 9.76
N MET A 574 -12.01 2.55 9.33
CA MET A 574 -11.16 3.53 10.01
C MET A 574 -11.81 4.91 10.08
N MET A 575 -12.51 5.35 9.04
CA MET A 575 -13.25 6.61 9.04
C MET A 575 -14.40 6.61 10.05
N TRP A 576 -15.14 5.51 10.16
CA TRP A 576 -16.19 5.37 11.18
C TRP A 576 -15.61 5.37 12.59
N VAL A 577 -14.53 4.60 12.83
CA VAL A 577 -13.83 4.62 14.12
C VAL A 577 -13.33 6.02 14.44
N ALA A 578 -12.78 6.73 13.44
CA ALA A 578 -12.31 8.09 13.61
C ALA A 578 -13.45 9.06 13.95
N GLY A 579 -14.57 9.00 13.22
CA GLY A 579 -15.75 9.84 13.49
C GLY A 579 -16.34 9.60 14.87
N ILE A 580 -16.47 8.33 15.29
CA ILE A 580 -16.99 7.96 16.62
C ILE A 580 -16.03 8.40 17.72
N ALA A 581 -14.73 8.12 17.57
CA ALA A 581 -13.72 8.53 18.55
C ALA A 581 -13.67 10.05 18.69
N ASN A 582 -13.80 10.77 17.57
CA ASN A 582 -13.84 12.23 17.55
C ASN A 582 -15.07 12.77 18.28
N PHE A 583 -16.26 12.28 17.95
CA PHE A 583 -17.50 12.66 18.61
C PHE A 583 -17.45 12.41 20.12
N PHE A 584 -17.04 11.21 20.52
CA PHE A 584 -16.98 10.83 21.94
C PHE A 584 -15.93 11.64 22.71
N SER A 585 -14.76 11.85 22.11
CA SER A 585 -13.70 12.67 22.71
C SER A 585 -14.14 14.12 22.86
N ALA A 586 -14.77 14.71 21.84
CA ALA A 586 -15.29 16.08 21.91
C ALA A 586 -16.34 16.20 23.02
N TRP A 587 -17.28 15.25 23.07
CA TRP A 587 -18.34 15.22 24.08
C TRP A 587 -17.81 15.10 25.51
N ILE A 588 -16.87 14.17 25.75
CA ILE A 588 -16.25 14.03 27.08
C ILE A 588 -15.54 15.32 27.50
N LEU A 589 -14.79 15.93 26.59
CA LEU A 589 -14.00 17.11 26.91
C LEU A 589 -14.91 18.29 27.26
N ASP A 590 -15.98 18.50 26.49
CA ASP A 590 -16.99 19.53 26.77
C ASP A 590 -17.63 19.35 28.16
N GLN A 591 -18.04 18.13 28.50
CA GLN A 591 -18.58 17.81 29.83
C GLN A 591 -17.54 18.02 30.94
N SER A 592 -16.28 17.67 30.70
CA SER A 592 -15.21 17.81 31.69
C SER A 592 -14.86 19.27 31.98
N VAL A 593 -14.79 20.12 30.96
CA VAL A 593 -14.52 21.56 31.13
C VAL A 593 -15.69 22.24 31.84
N GLY A 594 -16.94 21.88 31.51
CA GLY A 594 -18.13 22.39 32.21
C GLY A 594 -18.16 22.06 33.71
N LEU A 595 -17.64 20.89 34.12
CA LEU A 595 -17.52 20.52 35.54
C LEU A 595 -16.51 21.40 36.29
N PHE A 596 -15.39 21.79 35.67
CA PHE A 596 -14.40 22.69 36.29
C PHE A 596 -14.90 24.13 36.40
N GLN A 597 -15.74 24.60 35.47
CA GLN A 597 -16.33 25.94 35.52
C GLN A 597 -17.49 26.06 36.51
N SER A 598 -18.28 24.99 36.70
CA SER A 598 -19.40 24.99 37.66
C SER A 598 -18.98 24.82 39.13
N GLY A 599 -17.71 24.49 39.39
CA GLY A 599 -17.14 24.29 40.73
C GLY A 599 -16.32 25.47 41.27
N ALA A 600 -16.17 26.56 40.50
CA ALA A 600 -15.61 27.84 40.93
C ALA A 600 -16.74 28.85 41.16
#